data_AF-A0A392V0I7-F1
#
_entry.id   AF-A0A392V0I7-F1
#
_cell.length_a   1.000
_cell.length_b   1.000
_cell.length_c   1.000
_cell.angle_alpha   90.00
_cell.angle_beta   90.00
_cell.angle_gamma   90.00
#
_symmetry.space_group_name_H-M   'P 1'
#
loop_
_entity.id
_entity.type
_entity.pdbx_description
1 polymer ?
#
loop_
_entity_poly.entity_id
_entity_poly.type
_entity_poly.pdbx_seq_one_letter_code
_entity_poly.pdbx_strand_id
1 'polypeptide(L)' 'MVYGTDAMIPVAIDPPSWQWETAALEENTEALQENLDLIAELREKTHFREFATKQRAAR' A
#
# COMPACT_ATOMS: atom_id res chain seq x y z
N MET A 1 -19.39 -41.50 -20.09
CA MET A 1 -18.13 -41.17 -19.40
C MET A 1 -18.50 -40.31 -18.19
N VAL A 2 -18.75 -40.94 -17.05
CA VAL A 2 -19.03 -40.23 -15.78
C VAL A 2 -17.73 -40.23 -15.01
N TYR A 3 -17.10 -39.07 -14.86
CA TYR A 3 -15.92 -38.93 -14.02
C TYR A 3 -16.38 -39.04 -12.56
N GLY A 4 -15.83 -40.02 -11.82
CA GLY A 4 -16.12 -40.23 -10.41
C GLY A 4 -15.67 -39.03 -9.56
N THR A 5 -16.29 -38.87 -8.39
CA THR A 5 -16.17 -37.75 -7.45
C THR A 5 -14.75 -37.45 -6.94
N ASP A 6 -13.75 -38.21 -7.36
CA ASP A 6 -12.33 -38.10 -6.98
C ASP A 6 -11.48 -37.47 -8.10
N ALA A 7 -12.11 -36.81 -9.07
CA ALA A 7 -11.42 -36.08 -10.12
C ALA A 7 -10.75 -34.82 -9.53
N MET A 8 -9.45 -34.91 -9.27
CA MET A 8 -8.59 -33.76 -9.00
C MET A 8 -8.67 -32.80 -10.19
N ILE A 9 -9.29 -31.63 -10.00
CA ILE A 9 -9.28 -30.56 -11.01
C ILE A 9 -7.95 -29.82 -10.84
N PRO A 10 -7.02 -29.88 -11.81
CA PRO A 10 -5.82 -29.06 -11.74
C PRO A 10 -6.24 -27.60 -11.90
N VAL A 11 -6.10 -26.81 -10.83
CA VAL A 11 -6.18 -25.35 -10.94
C VAL A 11 -4.85 -24.92 -11.55
N ALA A 12 -4.86 -24.64 -12.85
CA ALA A 12 -3.76 -23.93 -13.49
C ALA A 12 -3.71 -22.54 -12.86
N ILE A 13 -2.69 -22.29 -12.04
CA ILE A 13 -2.31 -20.94 -11.68
C ILE A 13 -1.62 -20.41 -12.93
N ASP A 14 -2.37 -19.66 -13.74
CA ASP A 14 -1.80 -19.01 -14.92
C ASP A 14 -0.58 -18.17 -14.49
N PRO A 15 0.47 -18.09 -15.33
CA PRO A 15 1.57 -17.17 -15.08
C PRO A 15 0.98 -15.76 -14.93
N PRO A 16 1.61 -14.90 -14.11
CA PRO A 16 1.11 -13.57 -13.91
C PRO A 16 0.86 -12.91 -15.27
N SER A 17 -0.35 -12.38 -15.46
CA SER A 17 -0.72 -11.72 -16.71
C SER A 17 0.31 -10.65 -17.09
N TRP A 18 0.47 -10.39 -18.39
CA TRP A 18 1.39 -9.35 -18.93
C TRP A 18 1.30 -8.00 -18.19
N GLN A 19 0.12 -7.69 -17.62
CA GLN A 19 -0.12 -6.49 -16.82
C GLN A 19 0.66 -6.46 -15.50
N TRP A 20 0.84 -7.61 -14.84
CA TRP A 20 1.67 -7.72 -13.64
C TRP A 20 3.17 -7.75 -13.99
N GLU A 21 3.56 -8.34 -15.12
CA GLU A 21 4.95 -8.35 -15.58
C GLU A 21 5.43 -6.96 -16.04
N THR A 22 4.54 -6.16 -16.61
CA THR A 22 4.84 -4.81 -17.14
C THR A 22 4.51 -3.70 -16.13
N ALA A 23 4.03 -4.03 -14.92
CA ALA A 23 3.81 -3.02 -13.90
C ALA A 23 5.13 -2.32 -13.60
N ALA A 24 5.22 -1.02 -13.88
CA ALA A 24 6.37 -0.18 -13.60
C ALA A 24 6.54 -0.07 -12.07
N LEU A 25 7.22 -1.06 -11.50
CA LEU A 25 7.41 -1.19 -10.06
C LEU A 25 8.19 0.00 -9.50
N GLU A 26 9.14 0.54 -10.28
CA GLU A 26 9.95 1.71 -9.93
C GLU A 26 9.08 2.97 -9.76
N GLU A 27 8.20 3.27 -10.71
CA GLU A 27 7.27 4.43 -10.62
C GLU A 27 6.34 4.33 -9.41
N ASN A 28 5.89 3.12 -9.07
CA ASN A 28 5.04 2.90 -7.90
C ASN A 28 5.83 3.09 -6.59
N THR A 29 7.09 2.66 -6.54
CA THR A 29 7.93 2.88 -5.35
C THR A 29 8.22 4.35 -5.09
N GLU A 30 8.51 5.13 -6.14
CA GLU A 30 8.72 6.58 -6.02
C GLU A 30 7.43 7.29 -5.59
N ALA A 31 6.30 6.99 -6.25
CA ALA A 31 5.01 7.56 -5.87
C ALA A 31 4.60 7.18 -4.43
N LEU A 32 4.90 5.96 -3.99
CA LEU A 32 4.67 5.53 -2.62
C LEU A 32 5.53 6.31 -1.62
N GLN A 33 6.80 6.54 -1.94
CA GLN A 33 7.71 7.30 -1.11
C GLN A 33 7.23 8.76 -0.94
N GLU A 34 6.89 9.43 -2.03
CA GLU A 34 6.36 10.80 -1.99
C GLU A 34 5.09 10.91 -1.12
N ASN A 35 4.17 9.95 -1.26
CA ASN A 35 2.96 9.91 -0.44
C ASN A 35 3.25 9.74 1.06
N LEU A 36 4.27 8.96 1.42
CA LEU A 36 4.68 8.78 2.81
C LEU A 36 5.34 10.04 3.38
N ASP A 37 6.15 10.73 2.58
CA ASP A 37 6.78 12.01 2.96
C ASP A 37 5.72 13.09 3.23
N LEU A 38 4.68 13.17 2.38
CA LEU A 38 3.55 14.08 2.60
C LEU A 38 2.83 13.82 3.93
N ILE A 39 2.67 12.54 4.33
CA ILE A 39 2.08 12.19 5.62
C ILE A 39 2.97 12.64 6.78
N ALA A 40 4.29 12.48 6.66
CA ALA A 40 5.24 12.92 7.67
C ALA A 40 5.19 14.44 7.88
N GLU A 41 5.20 15.22 6.80
CA GLU A 41 5.08 16.68 6.86
C GLU A 41 3.78 17.14 7.53
N LEU A 42 2.65 16.49 7.21
CA LEU A 42 1.36 16.83 7.81
C LEU A 42 1.36 16.54 9.31
N ARG A 43 1.92 15.39 9.73
CA ARG A 43 2.04 15.02 11.14
C ARG A 43 2.92 16.00 11.92
N GLU A 44 4.01 16.45 11.32
CA GLU A 44 4.90 17.42 11.94
C GLU A 44 4.21 18.78 12.12
N LYS A 45 3.49 19.27 11.11
CA LYS A 45 2.67 20.50 11.19
C LYS A 45 1.60 20.41 12.28
N THR A 46 0.93 19.25 12.43
CA THR A 46 -0.03 19.05 13.52
C THR A 46 0.66 19.02 14.88
N HIS A 47 1.82 18.35 14.98
CA HIS A 47 2.58 18.26 16.23
C HIS A 47 3.04 19.63 16.72
N PHE A 48 3.53 20.51 15.84
CA PHE A 48 3.88 21.89 16.21
C PHE A 48 2.68 22.68 16.75
N ARG A 49 1.51 22.54 16.13
CA ARG A 49 0.28 23.20 16.57
C ARG A 49 -0.18 22.71 17.94
N GLU A 50 -0.14 21.40 18.16
CA GLU A 50 -0.47 20.80 19.44
C GLU A 50 0.49 21.25 20.54
N PHE A 51 1.79 21.21 20.26
CA PHE A 51 2.81 21.63 21.21
C PHE A 51 2.64 23.11 21.60
N ALA A 52 2.44 24.00 20.63
CA ALA A 52 2.18 25.42 20.89
C ALA A 52 0.90 25.65 21.71
N THR A 53 -0.15 24.85 21.46
CA THR A 53 -1.41 24.93 22.20
C THR A 53 -1.23 24.45 23.64
N LYS A 54 -0.51 23.34 23.86
CA LYS A 54 -0.18 22.81 25.19
C LYS A 54 0.69 23.79 25.99
N GLN A 55 1.68 24.42 25.37
CA GLN A 55 2.49 25.45 26.02
C GLN A 55 1.67 26.66 26.47
N ARG A 56 0.72 27.13 25.64
CA ARG A 56 -0.18 28.24 26.01
C ARG A 56 -1.12 27.87 27.15
N ALA A 57 -1.65 26.65 27.14
CA ALA A 57 -2.57 26.19 28.19
C ALA A 57 -1.85 25.93 29.53
N ALA A 58 -0.54 25.67 29.51
CA ALA A 58 0.27 25.48 30.70
C ALA A 58 0.82 26.78 31.31
N ARG A 59 0.56 27.94 30.67
CA ARG A 59 0.92 29.28 31.16
C ARG A 59 -0.26 29.94 31.84
#